data_AF-A0A419E666-F1
#
_entry.id   AF-A0A419E666-F1
#
_cell.length_a   1.000
_cell.length_b   1.000
_cell.length_c   1.000
_cell.angle_alpha   90.00
_cell.angle_beta   90.00
_cell.angle_gamma   90.00
#
_symmetry.space_group_name_H-M   'P 1'
#
loop_
_entity.id
_entity.type
_entity.pdbx_description
1 polymer ?
#
loop_
_entity_poly.entity_id
_entity_poly.type
_entity_poly.pdbx_seq_one_letter_code
_entity_poly.pdbx_strand_id
1 'polypeptide(L)'
;MKKLYPLFVLLVLTLSACSASTPTEMAVTVEPTSRPADNLPQTEADVPRVTVEEAKAAFDSGAAVIVDVRTTQSFVTRHIAGALSIPLTRIEENPKSVSFDKNQWIITYCT
;
A
#
# COMPACT_ATOMS: atom_id res chain seq x y z
N MET A 1 41.16 -5.57 33.09
CA MET A 1 41.24 -5.24 34.53
C MET A 1 41.14 -3.72 34.63
N LYS A 2 39.98 -3.11 34.91
CA LYS A 2 39.52 -2.66 36.26
C LYS A 2 40.70 -1.99 37.00
N LYS A 3 40.72 -0.69 37.36
CA LYS A 3 39.75 0.40 37.58
C LYS A 3 40.55 1.75 37.41
N LEU A 4 40.05 2.98 37.50
CA LEU A 4 39.34 3.60 38.61
C LEU A 4 39.08 5.09 38.27
N TYR A 5 37.84 5.54 38.44
CA TYR A 5 37.38 6.93 38.35
C TYR A 5 37.58 7.63 39.71
N PRO A 6 37.82 8.94 39.74
CA PRO A 6 36.96 9.80 40.57
C PRO A 6 36.56 11.07 39.81
N LEU A 7 35.26 11.39 39.69
CA LEU A 7 34.46 12.09 40.69
C LEU A 7 34.89 13.56 40.87
N PHE A 8 34.32 14.46 40.08
CA PHE A 8 33.85 15.81 40.48
C PHE A 8 33.08 16.39 39.29
N VAL A 9 31.74 16.31 39.28
CA VAL A 9 30.85 17.39 39.76
C VAL A 9 31.05 18.69 38.98
N LEU A 10 30.12 18.96 38.06
CA LEU A 10 29.51 20.27 37.72
C LEU A 10 28.55 19.98 36.54
N LEU A 11 27.25 19.71 36.73
CA LEU A 11 26.20 20.68 37.01
C LEU A 11 26.52 22.09 36.49
N VAL A 12 26.17 22.37 35.23
CA VAL A 12 25.79 23.72 34.79
C VAL A 12 24.53 23.61 33.94
N LEU A 13 23.41 23.87 34.64
CA LEU A 13 22.13 24.26 34.09
C LEU A 13 22.30 25.69 33.54
N THR A 14 22.22 25.91 32.23
CA THR A 14 22.02 27.26 31.67
C THR A 14 20.82 27.26 30.75
N LEU A 15 19.70 27.75 31.28
CA LEU A 15 18.61 28.31 30.51
C LEU A 15 19.19 29.42 29.63
N SER A 16 18.98 29.35 28.32
CA SER A 16 19.02 30.54 27.48
C SER A 16 17.80 30.56 26.58
N ALA A 17 17.08 31.66 26.71
CA ALA A 17 15.74 31.90 26.24
C ALA A 17 15.64 32.01 24.71
N CYS A 18 14.41 31.76 24.26
CA CYS A 18 13.84 31.96 22.94
C CYS A 18 14.43 33.13 22.14
N SER A 19 14.74 32.87 20.87
CA SER A 19 14.39 33.81 19.81
C SER A 19 13.33 33.15 18.94
N ALA A 20 12.09 33.55 19.18
CA ALA A 20 10.97 33.25 18.30
C ALA A 20 11.12 34.13 17.06
N SER A 21 11.51 33.52 15.94
CA SER A 21 11.34 34.12 14.62
C SER A 21 10.24 33.35 13.92
N THR A 22 9.02 33.87 14.03
CA THR A 22 7.86 33.48 13.23
C THR A 22 8.20 33.67 11.74
N PRO A 23 8.22 32.61 10.92
CA PRO A 23 8.10 32.78 9.49
C PRO A 23 6.65 33.18 9.22
N THR A 24 6.51 34.36 8.64
CA THR A 24 5.30 34.87 8.00
C THR A 24 4.55 33.75 7.29
N GLU A 25 3.32 33.51 7.76
CA GLU A 25 2.27 32.78 7.06
C GLU A 25 1.98 33.53 5.75
N MET A 26 2.77 33.26 4.73
CA MET A 26 2.32 33.42 3.37
C MET A 26 1.29 32.32 3.17
N ALA A 27 0.01 32.70 3.21
CA ALA A 27 -1.05 31.94 2.61
C ALA A 27 -0.73 31.81 1.11
N VAL A 28 0.13 30.84 0.79
CA VAL A 28 0.15 30.23 -0.52
C VAL A 28 -1.18 29.53 -0.58
N THR A 29 -2.14 30.13 -1.28
CA THR A 29 -3.21 29.39 -1.91
C THR A 29 -2.51 28.40 -2.83
N VAL A 30 -2.10 27.26 -2.28
CA VAL A 30 -1.83 26.08 -3.07
C VAL A 30 -3.23 25.70 -3.52
N GLU A 31 -3.60 26.16 -4.72
CA GLU A 31 -4.66 25.52 -5.48
C GLU A 31 -4.47 24.02 -5.31
N PRO A 32 -5.52 23.26 -4.96
CA PRO A 32 -5.42 21.83 -4.92
C PRO A 32 -5.01 21.41 -6.33
N THR A 33 -3.71 21.15 -6.51
CA THR A 33 -3.17 20.55 -7.71
C THR A 33 -3.81 19.19 -7.71
N SER A 34 -4.91 19.08 -8.45
CA SER A 34 -5.59 17.84 -8.72
C SER A 34 -4.55 16.91 -9.32
N ARG A 35 -4.04 16.00 -8.49
CA ARG A 35 -3.48 14.75 -8.99
C ARG A 35 -4.51 14.22 -9.98
N PRO A 36 -4.13 13.81 -11.20
CA PRO A 36 -5.12 13.25 -12.12
C PRO A 36 -5.64 11.96 -11.48
N ALA A 37 -6.80 12.08 -10.84
CA ALA A 37 -7.73 11.00 -10.60
C ALA A 37 -8.41 10.57 -11.92
N ASP A 38 -8.09 11.26 -13.02
CA ASP A 38 -8.78 11.20 -14.32
C ASP A 38 -8.60 9.90 -15.12
N ASN A 39 -7.83 8.92 -14.63
CA ASN A 39 -7.62 7.63 -15.33
C ASN A 39 -7.99 6.39 -14.51
N LEU A 40 -8.72 6.55 -13.40
CA LEU A 40 -9.30 5.38 -12.73
C LEU A 40 -10.55 4.91 -13.48
N PRO A 41 -10.74 3.60 -13.68
CA PRO A 41 -11.99 3.04 -14.16
C PRO A 41 -13.17 3.60 -13.33
N GLN A 42 -14.16 4.19 -14.01
CA GLN A 42 -15.34 4.74 -13.33
C GLN A 42 -16.44 3.69 -13.21
N THR A 43 -16.42 2.71 -14.11
CA THR A 43 -17.33 1.56 -14.13
C THR A 43 -16.54 0.27 -14.25
N GLU A 44 -17.19 -0.86 -13.94
CA GLU A 44 -16.62 -2.20 -14.15
C GLU A 44 -16.29 -2.47 -15.63
N ALA A 45 -17.01 -1.82 -16.55
CA ALA A 45 -16.78 -1.97 -17.99
C ALA A 45 -15.46 -1.30 -18.43
N ASP A 46 -14.99 -0.30 -17.69
CA ASP A 46 -13.74 0.41 -17.97
C ASP A 46 -12.51 -0.36 -17.47
N VAL A 47 -12.70 -1.39 -16.66
CA VAL A 47 -11.61 -2.24 -16.16
C VAL A 47 -11.09 -3.10 -17.32
N PRO A 48 -9.79 -3.01 -17.67
CA PRO A 48 -9.22 -3.81 -18.74
C PRO A 48 -9.40 -5.30 -18.50
N ARG A 49 -9.79 -6.04 -19.55
CA ARG A 49 -9.87 -7.50 -19.54
C ARG A 49 -8.69 -8.11 -20.25
N VAL A 50 -8.34 -9.32 -19.84
CA VAL A 50 -7.29 -10.15 -20.44
C VAL A 50 -7.89 -11.45 -20.93
N THR A 51 -7.32 -12.01 -21.99
CA THR A 51 -7.67 -13.37 -22.42
C THR A 51 -7.11 -14.40 -21.44
N VAL A 52 -7.61 -15.64 -21.51
CA VAL A 52 -7.11 -16.73 -20.67
C VAL A 52 -5.66 -17.05 -21.01
N GLU A 53 -5.31 -17.00 -22.28
CA GLU A 53 -3.96 -17.26 -22.80
C GLU A 53 -2.96 -16.22 -22.28
N GLU A 54 -3.31 -14.94 -22.32
CA GLU A 54 -2.48 -13.86 -21.79
C GLU A 54 -2.34 -13.95 -20.27
N ALA A 55 -3.44 -14.20 -19.55
CA ALA A 55 -3.39 -14.37 -18.10
C ALA A 55 -2.48 -15.53 -17.69
N LYS A 56 -2.56 -16.65 -18.42
CA LYS A 56 -1.69 -17.80 -18.19
C LYS A 56 -0.22 -17.48 -18.47
N ALA A 57 0.08 -16.84 -19.61
CA ALA A 57 1.46 -16.46 -19.93
C ALA A 57 2.05 -15.47 -18.92
N ALA A 58 1.26 -14.50 -18.46
CA ALA A 58 1.67 -13.55 -17.45
C ALA A 58 1.91 -14.20 -16.08
N PHE A 59 1.06 -15.17 -15.70
CA PHE A 59 1.24 -15.93 -14.46
C PHE A 59 2.46 -16.85 -14.51
N ASP A 60 2.60 -17.62 -15.60
CA ASP A 60 3.71 -18.57 -15.77
C ASP A 60 5.08 -17.87 -15.80
N SER A 61 5.14 -16.63 -16.30
CA SER A 61 6.35 -15.79 -16.31
C SER A 61 6.61 -15.02 -15.02
N GLY A 62 5.67 -15.05 -14.06
CA GLY A 62 5.74 -14.27 -12.82
C GLY A 62 5.43 -12.77 -13.00
N ALA A 63 5.02 -12.34 -14.19
CA ALA A 63 4.65 -10.96 -14.47
C ALA A 63 3.33 -10.56 -13.79
N ALA A 64 2.43 -11.52 -13.54
CA ALA A 64 1.16 -11.30 -12.88
C ALA A 64 0.90 -12.30 -11.75
N VAL A 65 0.07 -11.88 -10.79
CA VAL A 65 -0.53 -12.77 -9.79
C VAL A 65 -2.00 -12.99 -10.12
N ILE A 66 -2.47 -14.23 -9.96
CA ILE A 66 -3.88 -14.57 -10.10
C ILE A 66 -4.55 -14.51 -8.71
N VAL A 67 -5.69 -13.84 -8.64
CA VAL A 67 -6.48 -13.68 -7.40
C VAL A 67 -7.89 -14.20 -7.62
N ASP A 68 -8.29 -15.21 -6.84
CA ASP A 68 -9.66 -15.69 -6.78
C ASP A 68 -10.44 -14.82 -5.79
N VAL A 69 -11.42 -14.08 -6.29
CA VAL A 69 -12.25 -13.16 -5.47
C VAL A 69 -13.57 -13.79 -5.02
N ARG A 70 -13.78 -15.09 -5.27
CA ARG A 70 -14.95 -15.82 -4.77
C ARG A 70 -14.83 -16.11 -3.28
N THR A 71 -15.83 -16.81 -2.73
CA THR A 71 -15.78 -17.28 -1.35
C THR A 71 -14.59 -18.22 -1.12
N THR A 72 -14.06 -18.23 0.10
CA THR A 72 -13.03 -19.19 0.52
C THR A 72 -13.46 -20.63 0.29
N GLN A 73 -14.75 -20.95 0.49
CA GLN A 73 -15.28 -22.29 0.26
C GLN A 73 -15.21 -22.70 -1.22
N SER A 74 -15.51 -21.79 -2.14
CA SER A 74 -15.37 -22.00 -3.59
C SER A 74 -13.91 -22.25 -3.96
N PHE A 75 -12.99 -21.46 -3.41
CA PHE A 75 -11.56 -21.63 -3.63
C PHE A 75 -11.07 -23.01 -3.16
N VAL A 76 -11.38 -23.40 -1.92
CA VAL A 76 -10.99 -24.71 -1.34
C VAL A 76 -11.53 -25.88 -2.16
N THR A 77 -12.74 -25.74 -2.72
CA THR A 77 -13.36 -26.77 -3.56
C THR A 77 -12.58 -26.95 -4.86
N ARG A 78 -12.23 -25.84 -5.53
CA ARG A 78 -11.45 -25.81 -6.78
C ARG A 78 -11.02 -24.39 -7.10
N HIS A 79 -9.74 -24.23 -7.43
CA HIS A 79 -9.15 -22.97 -7.86
C HIS A 79 -8.02 -23.22 -8.87
N ILE A 80 -7.55 -22.14 -9.50
CA ILE A 80 -6.35 -22.15 -10.34
C ILE A 80 -5.14 -22.41 -9.44
N ALA A 81 -4.30 -23.39 -9.77
CA ALA A 81 -3.12 -23.72 -8.98
C ALA A 81 -2.19 -22.50 -8.83
N GLY A 82 -1.82 -22.17 -7.60
CA GLY A 82 -0.98 -21.00 -7.28
C GLY A 82 -1.71 -19.66 -7.21
N ALA A 83 -3.02 -19.62 -7.43
CA ALA A 83 -3.82 -18.41 -7.20
C ALA A 83 -3.92 -18.07 -5.71
N LEU A 84 -4.09 -16.78 -5.40
CA LEU A 84 -4.35 -16.28 -4.06
C LEU A 84 -5.85 -16.23 -3.78
N SER A 85 -6.29 -16.68 -2.60
CA SER A 85 -7.69 -16.53 -2.16
C SER A 85 -7.87 -15.20 -1.43
N ILE A 86 -8.57 -14.26 -2.06
CA ILE A 86 -8.92 -12.97 -1.47
C ILE A 86 -10.37 -12.65 -1.81
N PRO A 87 -11.33 -13.13 -0.98
CA PRO A 87 -12.75 -12.93 -1.24
C PRO A 87 -13.10 -11.46 -1.40
N LEU A 88 -13.99 -11.16 -2.35
CA LEU A 88 -14.47 -9.80 -2.63
C LEU A 88 -15.02 -9.13 -1.36
N THR A 89 -15.76 -9.88 -0.55
CA THR A 89 -16.33 -9.38 0.71
C THR A 89 -15.27 -8.79 1.65
N ARG A 90 -14.08 -9.39 1.71
CA ARG A 90 -12.97 -8.89 2.52
C ARG A 90 -12.45 -7.54 2.01
N ILE A 91 -12.41 -7.38 0.68
CA ILE A 91 -11.97 -6.15 0.02
C ILE A 91 -13.01 -5.04 0.24
N GLU A 92 -14.29 -5.37 0.14
CA GLU A 92 -15.40 -4.42 0.36
C GLU A 92 -15.50 -3.96 1.82
N GLU A 93 -15.36 -4.89 2.78
CA GLU A 93 -15.39 -4.58 4.22
C GLU A 93 -14.19 -3.76 4.66
N ASN A 94 -12.99 -4.11 4.18
CA ASN A 94 -11.76 -3.42 4.52
C ASN A 94 -10.72 -3.55 3.39
N PRO A 95 -10.68 -2.60 2.44
CA PRO A 95 -9.75 -2.66 1.32
C PRO A 95 -8.28 -2.53 1.76
N LYS A 96 -8.02 -1.97 2.95
CA LYS A 96 -6.68 -1.88 3.54
C LYS A 96 -6.21 -3.19 4.17
N SER A 97 -7.10 -4.17 4.34
CA SER A 97 -6.75 -5.48 4.88
C SER A 97 -5.93 -6.32 3.90
N VAL A 98 -5.92 -5.94 2.62
CA VAL A 98 -5.18 -6.58 1.55
C VAL A 98 -4.04 -5.67 1.13
N SER A 99 -2.82 -6.19 1.17
CA SER A 99 -1.62 -5.46 0.77
C SER A 99 -1.03 -6.12 -0.48
N PHE A 100 -0.99 -5.37 -1.57
CA PHE A 100 -0.31 -5.73 -2.80
C PHE A 100 0.78 -4.71 -3.12
N ASP A 101 1.82 -5.17 -3.83
CA ASP A 101 2.70 -4.25 -4.54
C ASP A 101 1.88 -3.54 -5.62
N LYS A 102 1.93 -2.20 -5.62
CA LYS A 102 1.16 -1.37 -6.56
C LYS A 102 1.69 -1.45 -8.00
N ASN A 103 2.89 -2.00 -8.20
CA ASN A 103 3.47 -2.26 -9.51
C ASN A 103 3.22 -3.69 -9.99
N GLN A 104 2.70 -4.57 -9.13
CA GLN A 104 2.36 -5.93 -9.50
C GLN A 104 1.10 -5.94 -10.34
N TRP A 105 1.13 -6.64 -11.47
CA TRP A 105 -0.09 -6.88 -12.22
C TRP A 105 -0.95 -7.91 -11.49
N ILE A 106 -2.15 -7.50 -11.09
CA ILE A 106 -3.13 -8.34 -10.41
C ILE A 106 -4.22 -8.70 -11.41
N ILE A 107 -4.47 -10.00 -11.59
CA ILE A 107 -5.54 -10.50 -12.43
C ILE A 107 -6.54 -11.22 -11.52
N THR A 108 -7.71 -10.60 -11.34
CA THR A 108 -8.80 -11.18 -10.54
C THR A 108 -9.70 -12.07 -11.40
N TYR A 109 -10.23 -13.15 -10.84
CA TYR A 109 -11.29 -13.94 -11.46
C TYR A 109 -12.41 -14.32 -10.50
N CYS A 110 -13.60 -14.50 -11.05
CA CYS A 110 -14.81 -15.00 -10.40
C CYS A 110 -15.55 -15.97 -11.34
N THR A 111 -16.71 -16.49 -10.91
CA THR A 111 -17.60 -17.37 -11.70
C THR A 111 -18.99 -16.82 -11.72
#